data_AF-A0A9X1U362-F1
#
_entry.id   AF-A0A9X1U362-F1
#
_cell.length_a   1.000
_cell.length_b   1.000
_cell.length_c   1.000
_cell.angle_alpha   90.00
_cell.angle_beta   90.00
_cell.angle_gamma   90.00
#
_symmetry.space_group_name_H-M   'P 1'
#
loop_
_entity.id
_entity.type
_entity.pdbx_description
1 polymer ?
#
loop_
_entity_poly.entity_id
_entity_poly.type
_entity_poly.pdbx_seq_one_letter_code
_entity_poly.pdbx_strand_id
1 'polypeptide(L)'
;SDVIASNDDACGIFASAVDITNFSCADIGAPITVQVFTIDVNGNLATCTAEVTVVDLLAPVITCPADQTVDPGPGNIFYILPDYFATGEATAIDNCTDPVTLTTQ
;
A
#
# COMPACT_ATOMS: atom_id res chain seq x y z
N SER A 1 18.96 -1.25 -0.63
CA SER A 1 19.57 -0.39 -1.66
C SER A 1 18.52 -0.21 -2.74
N ASP A 2 17.87 0.94 -2.77
CA ASP A 2 16.73 1.16 -3.68
C ASP A 2 16.79 2.55 -4.32
N VAL A 3 16.91 3.62 -3.51
CA VAL A 3 16.96 5.01 -4.04
C VAL A 3 18.33 5.40 -4.62
N ILE A 4 19.43 4.83 -4.11
CA ILE A 4 20.79 5.11 -4.61
C ILE A 4 21.22 3.98 -5.53
N ALA A 5 21.12 4.20 -6.84
CA ALA A 5 21.50 3.21 -7.86
C ALA A 5 23.02 3.05 -8.02
N SER A 6 23.75 4.17 -7.92
CA SER A 6 25.21 4.20 -7.96
C SER A 6 25.70 5.46 -7.25
N ASN A 7 26.82 5.33 -6.53
CA ASN A 7 27.65 6.46 -6.14
C ASN A 7 29.07 6.05 -6.48
N ASP A 8 29.67 6.73 -7.46
CA ASP A 8 31.04 6.51 -7.90
C ASP A 8 31.87 7.74 -7.55
N ASP A 9 32.97 7.52 -6.84
CA ASP A 9 34.00 8.53 -6.59
C ASP A 9 35.39 7.88 -6.75
N ALA A 10 36.29 8.57 -7.43
CA ALA A 10 37.66 8.14 -7.65
C ALA A 10 38.50 8.15 -6.36
N CYS A 11 38.10 8.96 -5.37
CA CYS A 11 38.80 9.14 -4.10
C CYS A 11 38.19 8.33 -2.94
N GLY A 12 36.96 7.83 -3.12
CA GLY A 12 36.24 7.00 -2.16
C GLY A 12 35.18 7.77 -1.37
N ILE A 13 34.03 7.12 -1.18
CA ILE A 13 32.88 7.71 -0.50
C ILE A 13 33.02 7.51 1.01
N PHE A 14 32.83 8.59 1.79
CA PHE A 14 32.78 8.52 3.24
C PHE A 14 31.39 8.13 3.73
N ALA A 15 30.34 8.80 3.23
CA ALA A 15 28.96 8.49 3.59
C ALA A 15 27.96 8.88 2.51
N SER A 16 26.84 8.17 2.49
CA SER A 16 25.66 8.54 1.71
C SER A 16 24.42 8.48 2.60
N ALA A 17 23.50 9.41 2.41
CA ALA A 17 22.25 9.51 3.16
C ALA A 17 21.09 9.94 2.24
N VAL A 18 19.87 9.67 2.69
CA VAL A 18 18.63 10.15 2.07
C VAL A 18 17.76 10.81 3.14
N ASP A 19 16.95 11.80 2.76
CA ASP A 19 16.03 12.49 3.66
C ASP A 19 14.78 11.68 4.02
N ILE A 20 14.33 10.81 3.11
CA ILE A 20 13.18 9.91 3.29
C ILE A 20 13.66 8.45 3.23
N THR A 21 13.38 7.69 4.29
CA THR A 21 13.79 6.28 4.41
C THR A 21 12.62 5.32 4.59
N ASN A 22 11.40 5.83 4.81
CA ASN A 22 10.22 5.02 5.06
C ASN A 22 9.04 5.57 4.28
N PHE A 23 8.35 4.68 3.57
CA PHE A 23 7.12 4.96 2.85
C PHE A 23 5.96 4.19 3.48
N SER A 24 4.76 4.69 3.30
CA SER A 24 3.53 4.17 3.86
C SER A 24 2.41 4.19 2.82
N CYS A 25 1.24 3.64 3.17
CA CYS A 25 0.08 3.69 2.28
C CYS A 25 -0.42 5.13 2.01
N ALA A 26 -0.07 6.10 2.87
CA ALA A 26 -0.40 7.51 2.64
C ALA A 26 0.39 8.12 1.47
N ASP A 27 1.48 7.47 1.06
CA ASP A 27 2.40 7.94 0.03
C ASP A 27 2.04 7.41 -1.37
N ILE A 28 0.98 6.60 -1.48
CA ILE A 28 0.54 6.02 -2.75
C ILE A 28 -0.04 7.10 -3.67
N GLY A 29 0.32 7.02 -4.95
CA GLY A 29 -0.34 7.75 -6.04
C GLY A 29 0.48 8.90 -6.62
N ALA A 30 1.00 9.81 -5.79
CA ALA A 30 1.85 10.90 -6.26
C ALA A 30 3.34 10.53 -6.15
N PRO A 31 4.18 10.87 -7.15
CA PRO A 31 5.63 10.76 -7.01
C PRO A 31 6.14 11.61 -5.84
N ILE A 32 7.04 11.04 -5.04
CA ILE A 32 7.69 11.71 -3.92
C ILE A 32 9.15 11.98 -4.30
N THR A 33 9.55 13.24 -4.18
CA THR A 33 10.95 13.65 -4.37
C THR A 33 11.76 13.32 -3.13
N VAL A 34 12.76 12.46 -3.28
CA VAL A 34 13.74 12.10 -2.25
C VAL A 34 15.06 12.79 -2.57
N GLN A 35 15.68 13.43 -1.57
CA GLN A 35 16.99 14.04 -1.71
C GLN A 35 18.08 13.11 -1.19
N VAL A 36 19.08 12.88 -2.03
CA VAL A 36 20.26 12.07 -1.74
C VAL A 36 21.43 13.00 -1.46
N PHE A 37 22.20 12.67 -0.43
CA PHE A 37 23.41 13.36 -0.02
C PHE A 37 24.57 12.38 -0.07
N THR A 38 25.69 12.78 -0.66
CA THR A 38 26.93 12.00 -0.66
C THR A 38 28.07 12.91 -0.23
N ILE A 39 28.94 12.39 0.63
CA ILE A 39 30.18 13.05 1.05
C ILE A 39 31.36 12.11 0.82
N ASP A 40 32.41 12.62 0.18
CA ASP A 40 33.66 11.88 -0.02
C ASP A 40 34.61 11.99 1.19
N VAL A 41 35.69 11.21 1.18
CA VAL A 41 36.72 11.24 2.23
C VAL A 41 37.47 12.57 2.33
N ASN A 42 37.36 13.42 1.30
CA ASN A 42 37.96 14.74 1.24
C ASN A 42 37.00 15.84 1.73
N GLY A 43 35.77 15.49 2.10
CA GLY A 43 34.76 16.41 2.60
C GLY A 43 33.93 17.12 1.53
N ASN A 44 34.03 16.72 0.25
CA ASN A 44 33.20 17.27 -0.81
C ASN A 44 31.78 16.72 -0.69
N LEU A 45 30.80 17.61 -0.72
CA LEU A 45 29.37 17.27 -0.65
C LEU A 45 28.72 17.40 -2.03
N ALA A 46 27.98 16.36 -2.40
CA ALA A 46 27.14 16.34 -3.59
C ALA A 46 25.71 15.97 -3.21
N THR A 47 24.74 16.52 -3.95
CA THR A 47 23.32 16.23 -3.77
C THR A 47 22.67 15.90 -5.09
N CYS A 48 21.75 14.94 -5.09
CA CYS A 48 20.85 14.69 -6.21
C CYS A 48 19.43 14.40 -5.72
N THR A 49 18.47 14.40 -6.63
CA THR A 49 17.07 14.10 -6.34
C THR A 49 16.63 12.88 -7.14
N ALA A 50 15.80 12.04 -6.53
CA ALA A 50 15.12 10.92 -7.17
C ALA A 50 13.61 11.04 -6.97
N GLU A 51 12.82 10.67 -7.97
CA GLU A 51 11.38 10.50 -7.81
C GLU A 51 11.07 9.04 -7.47
N VAL A 52 10.35 8.84 -6.37
CA VAL A 52 9.86 7.53 -5.92
C VAL A 52 8.34 7.50 -6.02
N THR A 53 7.82 6.51 -6.74
CA THR A 53 6.36 6.28 -6.84
C THR A 53 6.00 5.07 -6.00
N VAL A 54 5.21 5.28 -4.96
CA VAL A 54 4.67 4.20 -4.13
C VAL A 54 3.38 3.69 -4.78
N VAL A 55 3.28 2.38 -4.94
CA VAL A 55 2.12 1.71 -5.54
C VAL A 55 1.63 0.60 -4.63
N ASP A 56 0.31 0.39 -4.59
CA ASP A 56 -0.29 -0.80 -4.01
C ASP A 56 -0.53 -1.84 -5.11
N LEU A 57 -0.03 -3.06 -4.88
CA LEU A 57 -0.11 -4.18 -5.82
C LEU A 57 -0.83 -5.39 -5.23
N LEU A 58 -1.21 -5.32 -3.96
CA LEU A 58 -1.91 -6.40 -3.29
C LEU A 58 -3.41 -6.21 -3.48
N ALA A 59 -4.09 -7.30 -3.83
CA ALA A 59 -5.53 -7.29 -3.92
C ALA A 59 -6.14 -7.47 -2.51
N PRO A 60 -7.32 -6.87 -2.24
CA PRO A 60 -8.02 -7.08 -0.99
C PRO A 60 -8.35 -8.56 -0.75
N VAL A 61 -8.35 -8.96 0.51
CA VAL A 61 -8.77 -10.30 0.95
C VAL A 61 -10.20 -10.24 1.44
N ILE A 62 -11.08 -11.05 0.82
CA ILE A 62 -12.49 -11.18 1.21
C ILE A 62 -12.70 -12.48 1.99
N THR A 63 -13.38 -12.39 3.13
CA THR A 63 -13.91 -13.55 3.86
C THR A 63 -15.43 -13.56 3.72
N CYS A 64 -15.97 -14.63 3.16
CA CYS A 64 -17.41 -14.82 3.00
C CYS A 64 -18.04 -15.49 4.24
N PRO A 65 -19.35 -15.29 4.47
CA PRO A 65 -20.09 -16.12 5.41
C PRO A 65 -20.06 -17.58 4.99
N ALA A 66 -20.36 -18.47 5.94
CA ALA A 66 -20.58 -19.88 5.64
C ALA A 66 -21.78 -20.06 4.69
N ASP A 67 -21.79 -21.17 3.94
CA ASP A 67 -22.93 -21.51 3.09
C ASP A 67 -24.22 -21.59 3.92
N GLN A 68 -25.25 -20.90 3.45
CA GLN A 68 -26.57 -20.88 4.10
C GLN A 68 -27.58 -21.63 3.24
N THR A 69 -28.41 -22.45 3.90
CA THR A 69 -29.62 -23.02 3.29
C THR A 69 -30.81 -22.25 3.80
N VAL A 70 -31.60 -21.69 2.88
CA VAL A 70 -32.71 -20.79 3.20
C VAL A 70 -34.01 -21.42 2.71
N ASP A 71 -35.02 -21.43 3.57
CA ASP A 71 -36.40 -21.81 3.23
C ASP A 71 -37.27 -20.56 3.29
N PRO A 72 -37.82 -20.08 2.15
CA PRO A 72 -38.69 -18.91 2.13
C PRO A 72 -40.04 -19.16 2.85
N GLY A 73 -40.37 -20.42 3.14
CA GLY A 73 -41.58 -20.83 3.85
C GLY A 73 -42.78 -21.10 2.93
N PRO A 74 -43.85 -21.73 3.46
CA PRO A 74 -45.02 -22.10 2.66
C PRO A 74 -45.72 -20.86 2.09
N GLY A 75 -45.84 -20.81 0.76
CA GLY A 75 -46.53 -19.72 0.05
C GLY A 75 -45.67 -18.50 -0.27
N ASN A 76 -44.40 -18.48 0.12
CA ASN A 76 -43.43 -17.45 -0.28
C ASN A 76 -42.56 -17.93 -1.44
N ILE A 77 -42.22 -17.02 -2.35
CA ILE A 77 -41.32 -17.28 -3.48
C ILE A 77 -40.02 -16.46 -3.42
N PHE A 78 -39.85 -15.66 -2.36
CA PHE A 78 -38.68 -14.78 -2.20
C PHE A 78 -38.07 -14.94 -0.81
N TYR A 79 -36.74 -14.91 -0.77
CA TYR A 79 -35.94 -14.77 0.43
C TYR A 79 -35.02 -13.56 0.24
N ILE A 80 -34.99 -12.65 1.20
CA ILE A 80 -34.12 -11.47 1.17
C ILE A 80 -32.83 -11.84 1.89
N LEU A 81 -31.70 -11.77 1.18
CA LEU A 81 -30.39 -11.96 1.80
C LEU A 81 -30.09 -10.76 2.72
N PRO A 82 -29.58 -11.00 3.94
CA PRO A 82 -29.12 -9.93 4.80
C PRO A 82 -27.85 -9.29 4.21
N ASP A 83 -27.59 -8.06 4.62
CA ASP A 83 -26.30 -7.43 4.37
C ASP A 83 -25.24 -8.07 5.27
N TYR A 84 -24.48 -9.01 4.71
CA TYR A 84 -23.42 -9.73 5.42
C TYR A 84 -22.28 -8.82 5.88
N PHE A 85 -22.06 -7.69 5.23
CA PHE A 85 -21.04 -6.74 5.67
C PHE A 85 -21.54 -5.90 6.84
N ALA A 86 -22.79 -5.42 6.81
CA ALA A 86 -23.37 -4.68 7.93
C ALA A 86 -23.53 -5.55 9.20
N THR A 87 -23.70 -6.86 9.02
CA THR A 87 -23.78 -7.83 10.13
C THR A 87 -22.42 -8.36 10.58
N GLY A 88 -21.34 -8.06 9.84
CA GLY A 88 -19.98 -8.52 10.14
C GLY A 88 -19.73 -10.00 9.82
N GLU A 89 -20.64 -10.67 9.12
CA GLU A 89 -20.48 -12.05 8.66
C GLU A 89 -19.58 -12.15 7.41
N ALA A 90 -19.47 -11.06 6.64
CA ALA A 90 -18.49 -10.89 5.59
C ALA A 90 -17.48 -9.79 5.96
N THR A 91 -16.21 -9.96 5.59
CA THR A 91 -15.17 -8.95 5.76
C THR A 91 -14.37 -8.77 4.48
N ALA A 92 -13.88 -7.56 4.25
CA ALA A 92 -12.88 -7.27 3.24
C ALA A 92 -11.77 -6.45 3.90
N ILE A 93 -10.53 -6.89 3.78
CA ILE A 93 -9.37 -6.22 4.38
C ILE A 93 -8.34 -6.01 3.27
N ASP A 94 -7.74 -4.84 3.26
CA ASP A 94 -6.63 -4.50 2.38
C ASP A 94 -5.51 -3.83 3.18
N ASN A 95 -4.27 -3.96 2.74
CA ASN A 95 -3.11 -3.40 3.47
C ASN A 95 -2.96 -1.90 3.29
N CYS A 96 -3.48 -1.32 2.20
CA CYS A 96 -3.29 0.10 1.91
C CYS A 96 -4.56 0.85 1.48
N THR A 97 -5.65 0.14 1.22
CA THR A 97 -6.95 0.69 0.85
C THR A 97 -7.96 0.45 1.97
N ASP A 98 -7.91 1.26 3.03
CA ASP A 98 -8.91 1.28 4.10
C ASP A 98 -9.65 2.63 4.11
N PRO A 99 -11.00 2.66 4.04
CA PRO A 99 -11.89 1.52 3.87
C PRO A 99 -11.97 1.01 2.43
N VAL A 100 -11.99 -0.31 2.28
CA VAL A 100 -12.38 -0.97 1.04
C VAL A 100 -13.80 -0.51 0.71
N THR A 101 -14.03 -0.03 -0.51
CA THR A 101 -15.38 0.34 -0.96
C THR A 101 -16.24 -0.91 -1.06
N LEU A 102 -17.16 -1.09 -0.12
CA LEU A 102 -18.13 -2.18 -0.13
C LEU A 102 -19.38 -1.73 -0.87
N THR A 103 -19.70 -2.40 -1.98
CA THR A 103 -21.00 -2.24 -2.64
C THR A 103 -21.92 -3.32 -2.10
N THR A 104 -22.81 -2.95 -1.19
CA THR A 104 -23.90 -3.83 -0.74
C THR A 104 -24.92 -3.98 -1.86
N GLN A 105 -25.60 -5.13 -1.91
CA GLN A 105 -26.64 -5.39 -2.91
C GLN A 105 -27.97 -4.74 -2.52
#